data_AF-A0A2S4MFC6-F1
#
_entry.id   AF-A0A2S4MFC6-F1
#
_cell.length_a   1.000
_cell.length_b   1.000
_cell.length_c   1.000
_cell.angle_alpha   90.00
_cell.angle_beta   90.00
_cell.angle_gamma   90.00
#
_symmetry.space_group_name_H-M   'P 1'
#
loop_
_entity.id
_entity.type
_entity.pdbx_description
1 polymer ?
#
loop_
_entity_poly.entity_id
_entity_poly.type
_entity_poly.pdbx_seq_one_letter_code
_entity_poly.pdbx_strand_id
1 'polypeptide(L)'
;MPCSRTRSRRTRAALAHVAVALSCAIALSAFAATPITVTSQAATDGPIRYTVKVTSKLYGTAQETRTLRSGDTDDFNWRSTPPGGAVPAAQSCPDYSSLPLDANGAMVRQIQVRLAPIVAQNGTANVQVSFRAQAPRSGKAASGAQCPEVVAHSEVLHFSMPTNGTAKTLTLSDGTQLSVSAQR
;
A
#
# COMPACT_ATOMS: atom_id res chain seq x y z
N MET A 1 -42.70 -21.19 43.28
CA MET A 1 -43.89 -20.44 43.75
C MET A 1 -44.79 -21.43 44.48
N PRO A 2 -45.19 -21.18 45.73
CA PRO A 2 -46.13 -20.10 46.07
C PRO A 2 -45.68 -19.20 47.24
N CYS A 3 -46.42 -18.10 47.36
CA CYS A 3 -46.22 -16.92 48.19
C CYS A 3 -46.62 -17.09 49.67
N SER A 4 -45.86 -16.36 50.51
CA SER A 4 -46.29 -15.44 51.58
C SER A 4 -47.41 -15.84 52.54
N ARG A 5 -47.15 -15.73 53.86
CA ARG A 5 -47.64 -14.60 54.68
C ARG A 5 -47.26 -14.67 56.16
N THR A 6 -46.52 -13.63 56.59
CA THR A 6 -46.75 -12.75 57.75
C THR A 6 -47.29 -13.30 59.07
N ARG A 7 -46.59 -12.95 60.16
CA ARG A 7 -47.00 -12.13 61.33
C ARG A 7 -46.07 -12.55 62.50
N SER A 8 -45.69 -11.77 63.49
CA SER A 8 -45.95 -10.40 63.92
C SER A 8 -45.49 -10.35 65.38
N ARG A 9 -44.89 -9.21 65.78
CA ARG A 9 -44.99 -8.59 67.12
C ARG A 9 -44.04 -9.02 68.26
N ARG A 10 -43.37 -7.95 68.74
CA ARG A 10 -43.21 -7.50 70.14
C ARG A 10 -42.07 -8.20 70.91
N THR A 11 -41.20 -7.54 71.68
CA THR A 11 -41.18 -6.18 72.25
C THR A 11 -39.81 -5.94 72.90
N ARG A 12 -39.30 -4.71 72.78
CA ARG A 12 -38.69 -3.83 73.81
C ARG A 12 -37.71 -4.48 74.83
N ALA A 13 -36.41 -4.19 74.77
CA ALA A 13 -35.71 -2.95 75.16
C ALA A 13 -35.21 -2.95 76.62
N ALA A 14 -33.89 -2.85 76.79
CA ALA A 14 -33.17 -2.15 77.86
C ALA A 14 -31.67 -2.14 77.46
N LEU A 15 -31.14 -1.02 76.95
CA LEU A 15 -30.45 0.03 77.71
C LEU A 15 -29.18 -0.46 78.41
N ALA A 16 -28.02 -0.12 77.82
CA ALA A 16 -26.86 0.35 78.58
C ALA A 16 -25.92 1.14 77.65
N HIS A 17 -25.66 2.37 78.08
CA HIS A 17 -24.88 3.42 77.43
C HIS A 17 -23.39 3.09 77.34
N VAL A 18 -22.73 3.48 76.24
CA VAL A 18 -21.41 4.12 76.30
C VAL A 18 -21.30 5.14 75.16
N ALA A 19 -20.96 6.37 75.53
CA ALA A 19 -20.70 7.51 74.65
C ALA A 19 -19.36 7.37 73.91
N VAL A 20 -19.20 8.11 72.82
CA VAL A 20 -18.10 9.06 72.57
C VAL A 20 -18.23 9.56 71.12
N ALA A 21 -18.27 10.87 70.97
CA ALA A 21 -18.24 11.57 69.69
C ALA A 21 -16.85 11.50 69.07
N LEU A 22 -16.75 11.31 67.76
CA LEU A 22 -15.69 11.91 66.95
C LEU A 22 -16.12 12.00 65.48
N SER A 23 -16.33 13.23 65.04
CA SER A 23 -16.51 13.64 63.66
C SER A 23 -15.23 13.37 62.87
N CYS A 24 -15.31 12.73 61.69
CA CYS A 24 -14.30 12.94 60.64
C CYS A 24 -14.85 12.55 59.26
N ALA A 25 -15.04 13.60 58.46
CA ALA A 25 -14.88 13.68 57.01
C ALA A 25 -15.26 12.47 56.15
N ILE A 26 -16.31 12.67 55.35
CA ILE A 26 -16.59 11.93 54.12
C ILE A 26 -15.39 12.10 53.17
N ALA A 27 -14.46 11.15 53.19
CA ALA A 27 -13.45 11.03 52.15
C ALA A 27 -14.11 10.34 50.94
N LEU A 28 -14.79 11.13 50.11
CA LEU A 28 -15.08 10.72 48.73
C LEU A 28 -13.74 10.44 48.07
N SER A 29 -13.45 9.17 47.80
CA SER A 29 -12.35 8.76 46.95
C SER A 29 -12.64 9.28 45.54
N ALA A 30 -12.24 10.53 45.27
CA ALA A 30 -12.13 11.04 43.92
C ALA A 30 -11.05 10.20 43.23
N PHE A 31 -11.47 9.12 42.56
CA PHE A 31 -10.63 8.46 41.58
C PHE A 31 -10.33 9.51 40.53
N ALA A 32 -9.12 10.06 40.60
CA ALA A 32 -8.53 10.81 39.51
C ALA A 32 -8.45 9.84 38.32
N ALA A 33 -9.50 9.85 37.50
CA ALA A 33 -9.43 9.30 36.16
C ALA A 33 -8.31 10.06 35.48
N THR A 34 -7.14 9.43 35.35
CA THR A 34 -6.09 9.92 34.47
C THR A 34 -6.77 10.19 33.14
N PRO A 35 -6.75 11.42 32.60
CA PRO A 35 -7.33 11.67 31.31
C PRO A 35 -6.59 10.75 30.34
N ILE A 36 -7.26 9.68 29.91
CA ILE A 36 -6.82 8.91 28.76
C ILE A 36 -7.04 9.89 27.62
N THR A 37 -5.99 10.61 27.25
CA THR A 37 -5.94 11.24 25.94
C THR A 37 -6.01 10.09 24.97
N VAL A 38 -7.23 9.82 24.48
CA VAL A 38 -7.45 9.07 23.26
C VAL A 38 -6.87 9.96 22.17
N THR A 39 -5.56 9.85 21.96
CA THR A 39 -4.97 10.24 20.69
C THR A 39 -5.63 9.29 19.70
N SER A 40 -6.71 9.75 19.07
CA SER A 40 -7.29 9.12 17.89
C SER A 40 -6.23 9.23 16.80
N GLN A 41 -5.23 8.36 16.89
CA GLN A 41 -4.24 8.16 15.87
C GLN A 41 -5.01 7.41 14.79
N ALA A 42 -5.52 8.16 13.80
CA ALA A 42 -6.01 7.58 12.57
C ALA A 42 -4.97 6.55 12.12
N ALA A 43 -5.37 5.29 12.02
CA ALA A 43 -4.46 4.22 11.65
C ALA A 43 -3.76 4.66 10.35
N THR A 44 -2.44 4.82 10.39
CA THR A 44 -1.65 5.19 9.21
C THR A 44 -1.66 4.10 8.12
N ASP A 45 -2.36 3.00 8.42
CA ASP A 45 -2.62 1.79 7.67
C ASP A 45 -3.94 1.77 6.89
N GLY A 46 -4.66 2.90 6.86
CA GLY A 46 -5.84 3.06 5.99
C GLY A 46 -5.49 2.81 4.52
N PRO A 47 -6.46 2.40 3.68
CA PRO A 47 -6.24 2.20 2.25
C PRO A 47 -5.70 3.48 1.60
N ILE A 48 -4.60 3.38 0.84
CA ILE A 48 -3.96 4.50 0.16
C ILE A 48 -4.05 4.27 -1.34
N ARG A 49 -4.60 5.25 -2.07
CA ARG A 49 -4.66 5.21 -3.53
C ARG A 49 -3.31 5.64 -4.09
N TYR A 50 -2.61 4.69 -4.69
CA TYR A 50 -1.36 4.92 -5.43
C TYR A 50 -1.66 5.05 -6.91
N THR A 51 -1.17 6.12 -7.53
CA THR A 51 -1.16 6.25 -9.00
C THR A 51 0.26 6.12 -9.49
N VAL A 52 0.50 5.15 -10.37
CA VAL A 52 1.78 4.94 -11.04
C VAL A 52 1.60 5.33 -12.49
N LYS A 53 2.47 6.22 -12.98
CA LYS A 53 2.52 6.66 -14.37
C LYS A 53 3.93 6.47 -14.91
N VAL A 54 4.04 5.83 -16.07
CA VAL A 54 5.29 5.64 -16.79
C VAL A 54 5.20 6.36 -18.13
N THR A 55 6.26 7.07 -18.49
CA THR A 55 6.40 7.74 -19.79
C THR A 55 7.78 7.44 -20.37
N SER A 56 7.81 6.62 -21.43
CA SER A 56 9.03 6.22 -22.12
C SER A 56 8.87 6.32 -23.63
N LYS A 57 9.89 6.83 -24.33
CA LYS A 57 9.93 6.80 -25.80
C LYS A 57 10.05 5.36 -26.35
N LEU A 58 10.75 4.49 -25.62
CA LEU A 58 11.05 3.13 -26.03
C LEU A 58 9.94 2.15 -25.66
N TYR A 59 9.41 2.25 -24.44
CA TYR A 59 8.47 1.28 -23.90
C TYR A 59 7.01 1.74 -23.95
N GLY A 60 6.76 3.02 -24.25
CA GLY A 60 5.43 3.61 -24.31
C GLY A 60 5.03 4.33 -23.02
N THR A 61 3.76 4.70 -22.93
CA THR A 61 3.17 5.37 -21.78
C THR A 61 2.13 4.47 -21.13
N ALA A 62 2.06 4.48 -19.81
CA ALA A 62 1.07 3.73 -19.05
C ALA A 62 0.73 4.47 -17.75
N GLN A 63 -0.50 4.30 -17.26
CA GLN A 63 -0.92 4.83 -15.98
C GLN A 63 -1.98 3.93 -15.38
N GLU A 64 -1.87 3.69 -14.07
CA GLU A 64 -2.87 2.94 -13.33
C GLU A 64 -2.93 3.44 -11.88
N THR A 65 -4.12 3.37 -11.29
CA THR A 65 -4.35 3.72 -9.90
C THR A 65 -4.87 2.50 -9.16
N ARG A 66 -4.22 2.13 -8.05
CA ARG A 66 -4.61 1.01 -7.20
C ARG A 66 -4.61 1.41 -5.73
N THR A 67 -5.36 0.68 -4.92
CA THR A 67 -5.44 0.91 -3.48
C THR A 67 -4.59 -0.12 -2.77
N LEU A 68 -3.58 0.34 -2.03
CA LEU A 68 -2.65 -0.51 -1.28
C LEU A 68 -2.62 -0.08 0.19
N ARG A 69 -2.21 -0.98 1.08
CA ARG A 69 -1.87 -0.65 2.47
C ARG A 69 -0.37 -0.45 2.62
N SER A 70 0.03 0.13 3.74
CA SER A 70 1.44 0.19 4.10
C SER A 70 1.97 -1.22 4.32
N GLY A 71 3.14 -1.55 3.77
CA GLY A 71 3.71 -2.90 3.86
C GLY A 71 3.29 -3.83 2.72
N ASP A 72 2.25 -3.50 1.96
CA ASP A 72 1.87 -4.28 0.79
C ASP A 72 2.91 -4.14 -0.34
N THR A 73 2.90 -5.09 -1.26
CA THR A 73 3.62 -5.00 -2.52
C THR A 73 2.66 -5.26 -3.65
N ASP A 74 2.78 -4.49 -4.73
CA ASP A 74 1.94 -4.67 -5.91
C ASP A 74 2.74 -4.57 -7.20
N ASP A 75 2.31 -5.34 -8.20
CA ASP A 75 2.92 -5.45 -9.52
C ASP A 75 1.99 -4.86 -10.58
N PHE A 76 2.42 -3.73 -11.16
CA PHE A 76 1.79 -3.10 -12.30
C PHE A 76 2.43 -3.64 -13.57
N ASN A 77 1.61 -4.18 -14.47
CA ASN A 77 2.08 -4.80 -15.70
C ASN A 77 1.29 -4.26 -16.88
N TRP A 78 1.98 -3.63 -17.83
CA TRP A 78 1.39 -3.12 -19.05
C TRP A 78 2.05 -3.73 -20.26
N ARG A 79 1.24 -4.05 -21.27
CA ARG A 79 1.69 -4.55 -22.56
C ARG A 79 1.09 -3.68 -23.65
N SER A 80 1.89 -3.34 -24.66
CA SER A 80 1.41 -2.52 -25.77
C SER A 80 2.11 -2.89 -27.08
N THR A 81 1.39 -2.74 -28.18
CA THR A 81 1.96 -2.93 -29.52
C THR A 81 2.96 -1.81 -29.80
N PRO A 82 4.21 -2.13 -30.20
CA PRO A 82 5.18 -1.10 -30.58
C PRO A 82 4.71 -0.34 -31.84
N PRO A 83 5.16 0.92 -32.03
CA PRO A 83 5.03 1.64 -33.28
C PRO A 83 5.61 0.80 -34.41
N GLY A 84 4.83 0.59 -35.47
CA GLY A 84 5.18 -0.31 -36.57
C GLY A 84 4.58 -1.72 -36.45
N GLY A 85 3.90 -2.06 -35.35
CA GLY A 85 3.25 -3.35 -35.16
C GLY A 85 4.10 -4.35 -34.39
N ALA A 86 3.48 -5.41 -33.88
CA ALA A 86 4.18 -6.48 -33.17
C ALA A 86 5.23 -7.14 -34.06
N VAL A 87 6.38 -7.51 -33.49
CA VAL A 87 7.53 -8.04 -34.25
C VAL A 87 7.58 -9.56 -34.09
N PRO A 88 7.46 -10.37 -35.16
CA PRO A 88 7.54 -11.82 -35.05
C PRO A 88 8.85 -12.26 -34.37
N ALA A 89 8.75 -13.26 -33.51
CA ALA A 89 9.89 -13.93 -32.91
C ALA A 89 9.79 -15.43 -33.20
N ALA A 90 10.82 -16.03 -33.77
CA ALA A 90 10.88 -17.48 -33.89
C ALA A 90 11.18 -18.14 -32.53
N GLN A 91 10.61 -19.32 -32.29
CA GLN A 91 10.91 -20.11 -31.08
C GLN A 91 12.39 -20.49 -30.96
N SER A 92 13.13 -20.50 -32.07
CA SER A 92 14.57 -20.73 -32.12
C SER A 92 15.40 -19.53 -31.68
N CYS A 93 14.77 -18.39 -31.37
CA CYS A 93 15.49 -17.22 -30.92
C CYS A 93 16.09 -17.42 -29.53
N PRO A 94 17.30 -16.89 -29.28
CA PRO A 94 17.84 -16.83 -27.93
C PRO A 94 16.83 -16.17 -26.99
N ASP A 95 16.72 -16.71 -25.78
CA ASP A 95 15.86 -16.20 -24.72
C ASP A 95 14.37 -16.02 -25.10
N TYR A 96 13.87 -16.77 -26.09
CA TYR A 96 12.49 -16.68 -26.57
C TYR A 96 11.44 -16.77 -25.45
N SER A 97 11.67 -17.64 -24.46
CA SER A 97 10.78 -17.82 -23.31
C SER A 97 10.71 -16.60 -22.38
N SER A 98 11.68 -15.70 -22.45
CA SER A 98 11.69 -14.45 -21.69
C SER A 98 11.02 -13.29 -22.43
N LEU A 99 10.73 -13.45 -23.72
CA LEU A 99 10.19 -12.37 -24.54
C LEU A 99 8.73 -12.09 -24.18
N PRO A 100 8.32 -10.81 -24.18
CA PRO A 100 6.93 -10.42 -24.07
C PRO A 100 6.20 -10.72 -25.39
N LEU A 101 5.72 -11.95 -25.56
CA LEU A 101 5.00 -12.39 -26.77
C LEU A 101 3.48 -12.25 -26.65
N ASP A 102 2.83 -11.71 -27.66
CA ASP A 102 1.37 -11.71 -27.78
C ASP A 102 0.83 -13.11 -28.10
N ALA A 103 -0.49 -13.23 -28.28
CA ALA A 103 -1.16 -14.49 -28.58
C ALA A 103 -0.70 -15.13 -29.91
N ASN A 104 -0.10 -14.35 -30.82
CA ASN A 104 0.40 -14.80 -32.11
C ASN A 104 1.90 -15.14 -32.08
N GLY A 105 2.55 -15.06 -30.91
CA GLY A 105 3.98 -15.28 -30.79
C GLY A 105 4.83 -14.10 -31.30
N ALA A 106 4.23 -12.92 -31.48
CA ALA A 106 4.95 -11.72 -31.85
C ALA A 106 5.31 -10.89 -30.60
N MET A 107 6.53 -10.38 -30.57
CA MET A 107 7.02 -9.56 -29.48
C MET A 107 6.31 -8.20 -29.44
N VAL A 108 5.84 -7.84 -28.24
CA VAL A 108 5.24 -6.55 -27.91
C VAL A 108 6.11 -5.80 -26.91
N ARG A 109 5.74 -4.56 -26.58
CA ARG A 109 6.35 -3.83 -25.47
C ARG A 109 5.77 -4.34 -24.15
N GLN A 110 6.59 -4.40 -23.12
CA GLN A 110 6.17 -4.68 -21.76
C GLN A 110 6.83 -3.70 -20.79
N ILE A 111 6.04 -3.19 -19.85
CA ILE A 111 6.49 -2.41 -18.70
C ILE A 111 5.99 -3.13 -17.46
N GLN A 112 6.87 -3.36 -16.50
CA GLN A 112 6.57 -3.92 -15.19
C GLN A 112 7.11 -2.98 -14.11
N VAL A 113 6.25 -2.63 -13.16
CA VAL A 113 6.62 -1.82 -12.01
C VAL A 113 6.14 -2.52 -10.75
N ARG A 114 7.07 -2.94 -9.91
CA ARG A 114 6.77 -3.40 -8.56
C ARG A 114 6.89 -2.24 -7.60
N LEU A 115 5.81 -1.97 -6.86
CA LEU A 115 5.74 -0.90 -5.86
C LEU A 115 5.64 -1.53 -4.47
N ALA A 116 6.53 -1.14 -3.55
CA ALA A 116 6.52 -1.56 -2.16
C ALA A 116 6.62 -0.34 -1.23
N PRO A 117 5.48 0.24 -0.78
CA PRO A 117 5.47 1.40 0.09
C PRO A 117 5.37 1.04 1.58
N ILE A 118 6.11 1.75 2.43
CA ILE A 118 5.94 1.78 3.89
C ILE A 118 5.59 3.20 4.30
N VAL A 119 4.45 3.40 4.96
CA VAL A 119 3.97 4.73 5.34
C VAL A 119 4.16 4.97 6.82
N ALA A 120 4.97 5.98 7.14
CA ALA A 120 5.24 6.40 8.50
C ALA A 120 4.04 7.12 9.12
N GLN A 121 4.08 7.29 10.45
CA GLN A 121 3.02 7.96 11.21
C GLN A 121 2.76 9.40 10.76
N ASN A 122 3.80 10.08 10.28
CA ASN A 122 3.71 11.45 9.76
C ASN A 122 3.09 11.56 8.34
N GLY A 123 2.63 10.45 7.75
CA GLY A 123 2.05 10.44 6.40
C GLY A 123 3.07 10.48 5.26
N THR A 124 4.36 10.25 5.55
CA THR A 124 5.39 10.06 4.53
C THR A 124 5.48 8.60 4.14
N ALA A 125 5.35 8.30 2.85
CA ALA A 125 5.61 6.99 2.28
C ALA A 125 7.09 6.88 1.88
N ASN A 126 7.79 5.87 2.39
CA ASN A 126 9.06 5.40 1.88
C ASN A 126 8.77 4.30 0.88
N VAL A 127 9.15 4.52 -0.37
CA VAL A 127 8.75 3.69 -1.49
C VAL A 127 9.99 3.06 -2.10
N GLN A 128 9.96 1.73 -2.21
CA GLN A 128 10.84 1.00 -3.11
C GLN A 128 10.09 0.72 -4.42
N VAL A 129 10.74 1.01 -5.54
CA VAL A 129 10.26 0.63 -6.88
C VAL A 129 11.26 -0.30 -7.53
N SER A 130 10.79 -1.40 -8.13
CA SER A 130 11.55 -2.13 -9.14
C SER A 130 10.89 -1.91 -10.50
N PHE A 131 11.64 -1.31 -11.41
CA PHE A 131 11.25 -1.11 -12.80
C PHE A 131 11.90 -2.16 -13.67
N ARG A 132 11.11 -2.75 -14.57
CA ARG A 132 11.59 -3.60 -15.67
C ARG A 132 10.80 -3.26 -16.92
N ALA A 133 11.48 -3.14 -18.05
CA ALA A 133 10.81 -2.97 -19.33
C ALA A 133 11.56 -3.67 -20.45
N GLN A 134 10.82 -4.10 -21.46
CA GLN A 134 11.35 -4.74 -22.65
C GLN A 134 10.55 -4.28 -23.88
N ALA A 135 11.23 -4.09 -25.00
CA ALA A 135 10.62 -3.76 -26.29
C ALA A 135 11.46 -4.30 -27.45
N PRO A 136 10.84 -4.65 -28.58
CA PRO A 136 11.60 -4.89 -29.80
C PRO A 136 12.16 -3.57 -30.34
N ARG A 137 13.42 -3.57 -30.78
CA ARG A 137 14.00 -2.47 -31.54
C ARG A 137 13.43 -2.48 -32.95
N SER A 138 12.88 -1.35 -33.39
CA SER A 138 12.29 -1.23 -34.72
C SER A 138 13.31 -1.56 -35.82
N GLY A 139 12.97 -2.50 -36.71
CA GLY A 139 13.61 -2.67 -38.01
C GLY A 139 14.97 -3.39 -38.02
N LYS A 140 15.35 -4.10 -36.96
CA LYS A 140 16.58 -4.90 -36.94
C LYS A 140 16.31 -6.33 -36.49
N ALA A 141 16.55 -7.27 -37.40
CA ALA A 141 16.71 -8.66 -37.03
C ALA A 141 18.08 -8.83 -36.36
N ALA A 142 18.13 -9.46 -35.19
CA ALA A 142 19.38 -10.03 -34.71
C ALA A 142 19.86 -11.08 -35.75
N SER A 143 21.16 -11.14 -35.99
CA SER A 143 21.81 -11.99 -37.01
C SER A 143 21.13 -13.36 -37.18
N GLY A 144 20.57 -13.61 -38.38
CA GLY A 144 19.76 -14.79 -38.67
C GLY A 144 18.25 -14.49 -38.74
N ALA A 145 17.84 -13.62 -39.68
CA ALA A 145 16.51 -13.41 -40.28
C ALA A 145 15.17 -13.48 -39.50
N GLN A 146 15.09 -13.85 -38.21
CA GLN A 146 13.78 -14.07 -37.56
C GLN A 146 13.71 -13.74 -36.06
N CYS A 147 14.74 -13.11 -35.51
CA CYS A 147 14.79 -12.74 -34.09
C CYS A 147 14.75 -11.23 -33.89
N PRO A 148 13.83 -10.71 -33.08
CA PRO A 148 13.80 -9.28 -32.77
C PRO A 148 15.07 -8.91 -32.00
N GLU A 149 15.70 -7.79 -32.35
CA GLU A 149 16.64 -7.14 -31.44
C GLU A 149 15.85 -6.62 -30.22
N VAL A 150 16.23 -7.02 -29.02
CA VAL A 150 15.53 -6.67 -27.77
C VAL A 150 16.26 -5.52 -27.10
N VAL A 151 15.51 -4.48 -26.73
CA VAL A 151 15.98 -3.46 -25.77
C VAL A 151 15.28 -3.72 -24.45
N ALA A 152 16.07 -3.83 -23.38
CA ALA A 152 15.58 -4.06 -22.04
C ALA A 152 16.20 -3.05 -21.06
N HIS A 153 15.42 -2.67 -20.05
CA HIS A 153 15.89 -1.83 -18.94
C HIS A 153 15.42 -2.39 -17.61
N SER A 154 16.27 -2.31 -16.58
CA SER A 154 15.88 -2.63 -15.21
C SER A 154 16.59 -1.72 -14.22
N GLU A 155 15.82 -1.21 -13.26
CA GLU A 155 16.33 -0.29 -12.24
C GLU A 155 15.54 -0.46 -10.94
N VAL A 156 16.21 -0.27 -9.81
CA VAL A 156 15.56 -0.24 -8.49
C VAL A 156 15.81 1.13 -7.88
N LEU A 157 14.73 1.75 -7.39
CA LEU A 157 14.74 3.08 -6.82
C LEU A 157 14.17 3.07 -5.41
N HIS A 158 14.69 3.97 -4.58
CA HIS A 158 14.17 4.25 -3.25
C HIS A 158 13.97 5.75 -3.09
N PHE A 159 12.79 6.14 -2.63
CA PHE A 159 12.49 7.55 -2.40
C PHE A 159 11.39 7.72 -1.36
N SER A 160 11.32 8.91 -0.79
CA SER A 160 10.24 9.32 0.10
C SER A 160 9.32 10.33 -0.58
N MET A 161 8.03 10.26 -0.26
CA MET A 161 7.01 11.18 -0.76
C MET A 161 5.84 11.30 0.23
N PRO A 162 5.14 12.44 0.29
CA PRO A 162 3.94 12.58 1.12
C PRO A 162 2.75 11.80 0.52
N THR A 163 1.83 11.34 1.36
CA THR A 163 0.57 10.68 0.92
C THR A 163 -0.61 11.66 0.79
N ASN A 164 -0.34 12.87 0.28
CA ASN A 164 -1.30 13.97 0.14
C ASN A 164 -1.77 14.22 -1.31
N GLY A 165 -1.47 13.28 -2.22
CA GLY A 165 -1.80 13.38 -3.65
C GLY A 165 -0.70 14.00 -4.52
N THR A 166 0.33 14.62 -3.93
CA THR A 166 1.46 15.16 -4.71
C THR A 166 2.25 14.05 -5.38
N ALA A 167 2.45 14.17 -6.69
CA ALA A 167 3.22 13.20 -7.46
C ALA A 167 4.73 13.46 -7.31
N LYS A 168 5.49 12.38 -7.10
CA LYS A 168 6.95 12.36 -7.19
C LYS A 168 7.34 11.78 -8.55
N THR A 169 8.02 12.57 -9.37
CA THR A 169 8.54 12.13 -10.67
C THR A 169 10.04 11.87 -10.57
N LEU A 170 10.47 10.74 -11.12
CA LEU A 170 11.85 10.27 -11.16
C LEU A 170 12.19 9.99 -12.63
N THR A 171 13.42 10.32 -13.00
CA THR A 171 13.96 9.97 -14.32
C THR A 171 14.92 8.80 -14.13
N LEU A 172 14.62 7.68 -14.79
CA LEU A 172 15.47 6.50 -14.82
C LEU A 172 16.71 6.76 -15.68
N SER A 173 17.72 5.91 -15.55
CA SER A 173 18.98 6.01 -16.29
C SER A 173 18.83 5.88 -17.82
N ASP A 174 17.76 5.24 -18.31
CA ASP A 174 17.40 5.15 -19.73
C ASP A 174 16.59 6.38 -20.23
N GLY A 175 16.33 7.36 -19.36
CA GLY A 175 15.51 8.54 -19.63
C GLY A 175 14.00 8.33 -19.48
N THR A 176 13.53 7.15 -19.09
CA THR A 176 12.12 6.90 -18.77
C THR A 176 11.70 7.73 -17.56
N GLN A 177 10.53 8.36 -17.63
CA GLN A 177 9.94 9.09 -16.50
C GLN A 177 8.95 8.20 -15.76
N LEU A 178 9.18 8.00 -14.47
CA LEU A 178 8.28 7.33 -13.54
C LEU A 178 7.69 8.36 -12.58
N SER A 179 6.37 8.48 -12.53
CA SER A 179 5.66 9.34 -11.59
C SER A 179 4.80 8.49 -10.66
N VAL A 180 4.94 8.70 -9.35
CA VAL A 180 4.17 8.02 -8.32
C VAL A 180 3.48 9.06 -7.45
N SER A 181 2.17 8.96 -7.31
CA SER A 181 1.41 9.74 -6.31
C SER A 181 0.70 8.80 -5.34
N ALA A 182 0.42 9.29 -4.14
CA ALA A 182 -0.22 8.54 -3.07
C ALA A 182 -1.22 9.45 -2.36
N GLN A 183 -2.46 8.99 -2.17
CA GLN A 183 -3.52 9.77 -1.54
C GLN A 183 -4.31 8.88 -0.56
N ARG A 184 -4.43 9.36 0.68
CA ARG A 184 -5.32 8.78 1.70
C ARG A 184 -6.76 9.24 1.52
#